data_AF-A0AAN6JWD7-F1
#
_entry.id   AF-A0AAN6JWD7-F1
#
_cell.length_a   1.000
_cell.length_b   1.000
_cell.length_c   1.000
_cell.angle_alpha   90.00
_cell.angle_beta   90.00
_cell.angle_gamma   90.00
#
_symmetry.space_group_name_H-M   'P 1'
#
loop_
_entity.id
_entity.type
_entity.pdbx_description
1 polymer ?
#
loop_
_entity_poly.entity_id
_entity_poly.type
_entity_poly.pdbx_seq_one_letter_code
_entity_poly.pdbx_strand_id
1 'polypeptide(L)'
;TSTNEKLQESDEEEEEDTLDDDFMQRWRSSRLREMQRGGRDSKMHSRRPSRRMWGSLATVDGEGYLDAVDKSPADTVVVVYIYDDCSDVSTAIEACLRQLARRHMDTRFVKLHYVDAEMEPAGIPALLAYRGGEKFAGLVPIINEIPDDADLSDTTLENMLRRWDILALVDMRERTSDTAITRTSASCVRFTTLTVHATTSTPATFGSHYLTSLPSTKRPTH
;
A
#
# COMPACT_ATOMS: atom_id res chain seq x y z
N THR A 1 66.20 56.71 -47.42
CA THR A 1 66.32 56.24 -46.03
C THR A 1 65.00 55.60 -45.65
N SER A 2 64.90 54.28 -45.90
CA SER A 2 63.70 53.51 -45.64
C SER A 2 63.60 53.20 -44.15
N THR A 3 62.49 53.59 -43.54
CA THR A 3 62.14 53.27 -42.16
C THR A 3 61.81 51.80 -42.04
N ASN A 4 62.70 51.10 -41.36
CA ASN A 4 62.51 49.83 -40.70
C ASN A 4 61.77 50.12 -39.40
N GLU A 5 60.57 49.54 -39.21
CA GLU A 5 60.17 49.04 -37.90
C GLU A 5 59.01 48.05 -38.07
N LYS A 6 59.32 46.83 -37.67
CA LYS A 6 58.64 45.57 -37.93
C LYS A 6 57.70 45.33 -36.75
N LEU A 7 56.40 45.50 -37.00
CA LEU A 7 55.35 44.88 -36.21
C LEU A 7 55.40 43.36 -36.47
N GLN A 8 55.55 42.57 -35.41
CA GLN A 8 54.88 41.26 -35.23
C GLN A 8 55.23 40.70 -33.85
N GLU A 9 54.35 41.04 -32.92
CA GLU A 9 53.96 40.29 -31.73
C GLU A 9 53.49 38.90 -32.19
N SER A 10 54.03 37.84 -31.57
CA SER A 10 53.80 36.44 -31.93
C SER A 10 53.14 35.75 -30.74
N ASP A 11 51.91 35.29 -30.98
CA ASP A 11 51.35 33.99 -30.63
C ASP A 11 51.63 33.39 -29.24
N GLU A 12 50.86 33.77 -28.21
CA GLU A 12 50.68 32.92 -27.01
C GLU A 12 49.25 32.94 -26.40
N GLU A 13 48.20 33.33 -27.14
CA GLU A 13 46.82 33.42 -26.58
C GLU A 13 45.72 32.77 -27.46
N GLU A 14 45.99 31.65 -28.13
CA GLU A 14 44.96 30.88 -28.87
C GLU A 14 44.92 29.36 -28.55
N GLU A 15 45.58 28.90 -27.48
CA GLU A 15 45.57 27.47 -27.10
C GLU A 15 44.62 27.12 -25.95
N GLU A 16 44.04 28.09 -25.23
CA GLU A 16 43.19 27.79 -24.06
C GLU A 16 41.71 27.54 -24.42
N ASP A 17 41.20 28.19 -25.46
CA ASP A 17 39.77 28.08 -25.87
C ASP A 17 39.45 26.77 -26.64
N THR A 18 40.45 26.13 -27.24
CA THR A 18 40.26 24.86 -27.99
C THR A 18 40.36 23.62 -27.11
N LEU A 19 41.06 23.70 -25.96
CA LEU A 19 41.14 22.63 -24.97
C LEU A 19 39.85 22.49 -24.15
N ASP A 20 39.12 23.59 -23.92
CA ASP A 20 37.83 23.58 -23.23
C ASP A 20 36.71 22.97 -24.09
N ASP A 21 36.70 23.21 -25.40
CA ASP A 21 35.66 22.65 -26.28
C ASP A 21 35.81 21.12 -26.43
N ASP A 22 37.04 20.60 -26.49
CA ASP A 22 37.28 19.15 -26.51
C ASP A 22 36.95 18.49 -25.16
N PHE A 23 37.18 19.20 -24.03
CA PHE A 23 36.76 18.75 -22.71
C PHE A 23 35.23 18.73 -22.55
N MET A 24 34.54 19.80 -22.98
CA MET A 24 33.07 19.86 -22.96
C MET A 24 32.44 18.85 -23.92
N GLN A 25 33.02 18.60 -25.10
CA GLN A 25 32.59 17.53 -26.00
C GLN A 25 32.77 16.14 -25.36
N ARG A 26 33.90 15.89 -24.70
CA ARG A 26 34.15 14.64 -23.94
C ARG A 26 33.19 14.48 -22.76
N TRP A 27 32.81 15.55 -22.07
CA TRP A 27 31.82 15.53 -20.99
C TRP A 27 30.40 15.24 -21.53
N ARG A 28 29.97 15.94 -22.59
CA ARG A 28 28.67 15.72 -23.26
C ARG A 28 28.55 14.30 -23.82
N SER A 29 29.61 13.81 -24.45
CA SER A 29 29.66 12.45 -25.00
C SER A 29 29.76 11.39 -23.91
N SER A 30 30.45 11.64 -22.79
CA SER A 30 30.47 10.73 -21.63
C SER A 30 29.09 10.62 -20.97
N ARG A 31 28.36 11.74 -20.81
CA ARG A 31 27.00 11.76 -20.24
C ARG A 31 25.97 11.06 -21.14
N LEU A 32 26.08 11.24 -22.47
CA LEU A 32 25.23 10.54 -23.45
C LEU A 32 25.54 9.04 -23.51
N ARG A 33 26.82 8.68 -23.37
CA ARG A 33 27.28 7.28 -23.32
C ARG A 33 26.92 6.59 -22.01
N GLU A 34 26.79 7.33 -20.91
CA GLU A 34 26.25 6.82 -19.64
C GLU A 34 24.73 6.52 -19.76
N MET A 35 23.95 7.40 -20.41
CA MET A 35 22.55 7.14 -20.75
C MET A 35 22.37 5.97 -21.73
N GLN A 36 23.25 5.81 -22.73
CA GLN A 36 23.15 4.72 -23.71
C GLN A 36 23.64 3.36 -23.18
N ARG A 37 24.56 3.35 -22.21
CA ARG A 37 25.00 2.13 -21.52
C ARG A 37 24.02 1.68 -20.44
N GLY A 38 23.28 2.61 -19.81
CA GLY A 38 22.17 2.30 -18.90
C GLY A 38 20.90 1.76 -19.60
N GLY A 39 20.78 1.89 -20.92
CA GLY A 39 19.60 1.48 -21.68
C GLY A 39 19.46 -0.02 -21.99
N ARG A 40 20.45 -0.85 -21.64
CA ARG A 40 20.41 -2.31 -21.85
C ARG A 40 20.16 -3.14 -20.59
N ASP A 41 20.23 -2.49 -19.42
CA ASP A 41 19.85 -3.08 -18.12
C ASP A 41 18.49 -2.55 -17.62
N SER A 42 17.65 -2.07 -18.54
CA SER A 42 16.25 -1.73 -18.32
C SER A 42 15.36 -2.96 -18.07
N LYS A 43 15.86 -3.96 -17.32
CA LYS A 43 15.03 -4.90 -16.54
C LYS A 43 14.62 -4.33 -15.18
N MET A 44 14.82 -3.03 -14.97
CA MET A 44 14.23 -2.27 -13.85
C MET A 44 12.79 -1.81 -14.10
N HIS A 45 12.14 -2.24 -15.19
CA HIS A 45 10.71 -2.03 -15.33
C HIS A 45 9.96 -3.03 -14.45
N SER A 46 9.35 -2.53 -13.37
CA SER A 46 8.36 -3.22 -12.55
C SER A 46 8.87 -4.40 -11.73
N ARG A 47 9.78 -4.14 -10.78
CA ARG A 47 9.67 -4.86 -9.50
C ARG A 47 8.63 -4.14 -8.65
N ARG A 48 7.35 -4.22 -9.04
CA ARG A 48 6.31 -4.28 -7.99
C ARG A 48 6.85 -5.31 -6.99
N PRO A 49 7.03 -4.98 -5.69
CA PRO A 49 7.54 -5.96 -4.75
C PRO A 49 6.71 -7.21 -4.98
N SER A 50 7.36 -8.29 -5.40
CA SER A 50 6.69 -9.57 -5.64
C SER A 50 5.93 -9.81 -4.35
N ARG A 51 4.60 -9.66 -4.39
CA ARG A 51 3.76 -9.79 -3.21
C ARG A 51 4.13 -11.14 -2.62
N ARG A 52 4.74 -11.13 -1.44
CA ARG A 52 5.25 -12.34 -0.82
C ARG A 52 4.04 -13.21 -0.55
N MET A 53 3.95 -14.34 -1.24
CA MET A 53 2.82 -15.24 -1.12
C MET A 53 3.09 -16.17 0.07
N TRP A 54 2.23 -16.15 1.08
CA TRP A 54 2.41 -16.96 2.29
C TRP A 54 1.79 -18.35 2.14
N GLY A 55 0.53 -18.42 1.67
CA GLY A 55 -0.11 -19.64 1.18
C GLY A 55 -0.29 -20.80 2.17
N SER A 56 0.15 -20.65 3.41
CA SER A 56 0.27 -21.72 4.40
C SER A 56 0.18 -21.16 5.82
N LEU A 57 -0.20 -22.04 6.76
CA LEU A 57 -0.21 -21.76 8.19
C LEU A 57 1.09 -22.30 8.80
N ALA A 58 2.03 -21.42 9.13
CA ALA A 58 3.33 -21.81 9.66
C ALA A 58 3.33 -21.86 11.19
N THR A 59 3.87 -22.92 11.80
CA THR A 59 4.09 -22.98 13.24
C THR A 59 5.30 -22.11 13.60
N VAL A 60 5.16 -21.29 14.63
CA VAL A 60 6.22 -20.42 15.18
C VAL A 60 6.28 -20.55 16.70
N ASP A 61 7.43 -20.25 17.26
CA ASP A 61 7.66 -20.01 18.69
C ASP A 61 7.56 -18.51 19.01
N GLY A 62 7.87 -18.11 20.24
CA GLY A 62 7.80 -16.69 20.66
C GLY A 62 8.67 -15.75 19.81
N GLU A 63 9.89 -16.16 19.46
CA GLU A 63 10.77 -15.39 18.56
C GLU A 63 10.20 -15.34 17.13
N GLY A 64 9.74 -16.47 16.62
CA GLY A 64 9.12 -16.57 15.30
C GLY A 64 7.83 -15.75 15.16
N TYR A 65 7.08 -15.58 16.26
CA TYR A 65 5.94 -14.67 16.34
C TYR A 65 6.35 -13.20 16.17
N LEU A 66 7.36 -12.75 16.92
CA LEU A 66 7.86 -11.37 16.81
C LEU A 66 8.40 -11.10 15.39
N ASP A 67 9.17 -12.04 14.85
CA ASP A 67 9.64 -12.02 13.48
C ASP A 67 8.49 -12.00 12.46
N ALA A 68 7.38 -12.67 12.76
CA ALA A 68 6.22 -12.66 11.88
C ALA A 68 5.56 -11.29 11.82
N VAL A 69 5.50 -10.58 12.94
CA VAL A 69 4.88 -9.25 13.04
C VAL A 69 5.81 -8.15 12.51
N ASP A 70 7.08 -8.14 12.92
CA ASP A 70 8.02 -7.05 12.65
C ASP A 70 8.65 -7.10 11.25
N LYS A 71 8.94 -8.30 10.73
CA LYS A 71 9.58 -8.47 9.43
C LYS A 71 8.58 -8.55 8.28
N SER A 72 7.28 -8.45 8.56
CA SER A 72 6.26 -8.40 7.52
C SER A 72 6.12 -6.99 6.94
N PRO A 73 5.86 -6.83 5.63
CA PRO A 73 5.60 -5.52 5.04
C PRO A 73 4.44 -4.82 5.74
N ALA A 74 4.48 -3.49 5.87
CA ALA A 74 3.47 -2.72 6.61
C ALA A 74 2.03 -2.90 6.08
N ASP A 75 1.88 -3.19 4.79
CA ASP A 75 0.57 -3.43 4.14
C ASP A 75 0.07 -4.88 4.30
N THR A 76 0.92 -5.79 4.78
CA THR A 76 0.57 -7.21 4.99
C THR A 76 -0.12 -7.39 6.33
N VAL A 77 -1.29 -8.04 6.32
CA VAL A 77 -1.93 -8.51 7.55
C VAL A 77 -1.25 -9.79 8.02
N VAL A 78 -0.90 -9.83 9.30
CA VAL A 78 -0.37 -11.01 9.97
C VAL A 78 -1.42 -11.53 10.94
N VAL A 79 -1.89 -12.73 10.68
CA VAL A 79 -2.84 -13.46 11.52
C VAL A 79 -2.08 -14.46 12.37
N VAL A 80 -2.15 -14.28 13.68
CA VAL A 80 -1.53 -15.14 14.68
C VAL A 80 -2.62 -15.95 15.37
N TYR A 81 -2.59 -17.26 15.12
CA TYR A 81 -3.50 -18.22 15.72
C TYR A 81 -2.87 -18.87 16.94
N ILE A 82 -3.46 -18.67 18.11
CA ILE A 82 -2.95 -19.22 19.37
C ILE A 82 -3.80 -20.43 19.72
N TYR A 83 -3.14 -21.58 19.86
CA TYR A 83 -3.80 -22.87 19.96
C TYR A 83 -3.38 -23.65 21.20
N ASP A 84 -4.25 -24.59 21.58
CA ASP A 84 -4.02 -25.64 22.56
C ASP A 84 -4.12 -26.99 21.84
N ASP A 85 -3.10 -27.83 21.97
CA ASP A 85 -3.01 -29.14 21.32
C ASP A 85 -3.93 -30.19 21.97
N CYS A 86 -4.37 -29.94 23.20
CA CYS A 86 -5.30 -30.77 23.93
C CYS A 86 -6.77 -30.50 23.55
N SER A 87 -7.05 -29.48 22.73
CA SER A 87 -8.40 -29.04 22.38
C SER A 87 -8.82 -29.45 20.96
N ASP A 88 -9.89 -30.22 20.85
CA ASP A 88 -10.50 -30.60 19.57
C ASP A 88 -10.99 -29.37 18.79
N VAL A 89 -11.47 -28.34 19.50
CA VAL A 89 -11.93 -27.08 18.91
C VAL A 89 -10.75 -26.36 18.25
N SER A 90 -9.59 -26.33 18.89
CA SER A 90 -8.38 -25.77 18.31
C SER A 90 -7.98 -26.51 17.03
N THR A 91 -8.02 -27.84 17.05
CA THR A 91 -7.71 -28.68 15.89
C THR A 91 -8.66 -28.42 14.71
N ALA A 92 -9.97 -28.27 14.99
CA ALA A 92 -10.97 -27.98 13.97
C ALA A 92 -10.77 -26.59 13.33
N ILE A 93 -10.51 -25.56 14.14
CA ILE A 93 -10.22 -24.20 13.64
C ILE A 93 -8.93 -24.17 12.83
N GLU A 94 -7.89 -24.89 13.28
CA GLU A 94 -6.63 -25.01 12.53
C GLU A 94 -6.87 -25.57 11.11
N ALA A 95 -7.73 -26.57 10.97
CA ALA A 95 -8.06 -27.14 9.67
C ALA A 95 -8.71 -26.11 8.73
N CYS A 96 -9.64 -25.30 9.25
CA CYS A 96 -10.26 -24.20 8.51
C CYS A 96 -9.25 -23.11 8.13
N LEU A 97 -8.39 -22.68 9.07
CA LEU A 97 -7.35 -21.67 8.84
C LEU A 97 -6.34 -22.13 7.78
N ARG A 98 -5.98 -23.42 7.75
CA ARG A 98 -5.10 -23.98 6.72
C ARG A 98 -5.70 -23.85 5.31
N GLN A 99 -7.01 -23.98 5.18
CA GLN A 99 -7.70 -23.75 3.90
C GLN A 99 -7.75 -22.27 3.54
N LEU A 100 -7.99 -21.40 4.54
CA LEU A 100 -7.98 -19.94 4.34
C LEU A 100 -6.61 -19.42 3.92
N ALA A 101 -5.53 -19.90 4.53
CA ALA A 101 -4.17 -19.50 4.17
C ALA A 101 -3.82 -19.80 2.71
N ARG A 102 -4.39 -20.87 2.13
CA ARG A 102 -4.23 -21.20 0.70
C ARG A 102 -5.02 -20.27 -0.21
N ARG A 103 -6.17 -19.77 0.22
CA ARG A 103 -7.02 -18.84 -0.55
C ARG A 103 -6.53 -17.39 -0.46
N HIS A 104 -6.02 -17.00 0.71
CA HIS A 104 -5.61 -15.64 1.06
C HIS A 104 -4.08 -15.55 1.15
N MET A 105 -3.42 -15.65 0.00
CA MET A 105 -1.95 -15.68 -0.06
C MET A 105 -1.29 -14.33 0.24
N ASP A 106 -2.06 -13.26 0.25
CA ASP A 106 -1.69 -11.89 0.63
C ASP A 106 -1.66 -11.67 2.15
N THR A 107 -2.27 -12.58 2.92
CA THR A 107 -2.29 -12.57 4.39
C THR A 107 -1.30 -13.61 4.91
N ARG A 108 -0.50 -13.24 5.92
CA ARG A 108 0.44 -14.15 6.58
C ARG A 108 -0.23 -14.85 7.74
N PHE A 109 -0.38 -16.17 7.66
CA PHE A 109 -0.93 -16.97 8.75
C PHE A 109 0.19 -17.69 9.51
N VAL A 110 0.24 -17.49 10.82
CA VAL A 110 1.13 -18.23 11.72
C VAL A 110 0.34 -18.82 12.88
N LYS A 111 0.83 -19.92 13.46
CA LYS A 111 0.27 -20.51 14.67
C LYS A 111 1.32 -20.61 15.77
N LEU A 112 0.90 -20.32 17.00
CA LEU A 112 1.74 -20.27 18.20
C LEU A 112 1.07 -21.06 19.32
N HIS A 113 1.84 -21.82 20.09
CA HIS A 113 1.29 -22.57 21.22
C HIS A 113 0.95 -21.61 22.38
N TYR A 114 -0.13 -21.88 23.12
CA TYR A 114 -0.60 -20.96 24.18
C TYR A 114 0.45 -20.71 25.29
N VAL A 115 1.31 -21.69 25.56
CA VAL A 115 2.42 -21.56 26.53
C VAL A 115 3.45 -20.55 26.04
N ASP A 116 3.84 -20.61 24.76
CA ASP A 116 4.81 -19.68 24.16
C ASP A 116 4.21 -18.26 24.05
N ALA A 117 2.89 -18.16 23.98
CA ALA A 117 2.15 -16.90 23.98
C ALA A 117 1.88 -16.34 25.40
N GLU A 118 2.24 -17.07 26.46
CA GLU A 118 1.92 -16.75 27.85
C GLU A 118 0.42 -16.43 28.08
N MET A 119 -0.47 -17.17 27.41
CA MET A 119 -1.93 -17.00 27.51
C MET A 119 -2.59 -18.04 28.40
N GLU A 120 -3.61 -17.64 29.14
CA GLU A 120 -4.46 -18.53 29.93
C GLU A 120 -5.31 -19.45 29.03
N PRO A 121 -5.44 -20.76 29.34
CA PRO A 121 -6.24 -21.70 28.54
C PRO A 121 -7.70 -21.27 28.33
N ALA A 122 -8.28 -20.51 29.27
CA ALA A 122 -9.64 -19.99 29.16
C ALA A 122 -9.86 -19.02 27.98
N GLY A 123 -8.78 -18.41 27.47
CA GLY A 123 -8.83 -17.50 26.31
C GLY A 123 -8.57 -18.18 24.97
N ILE A 124 -8.31 -19.49 24.95
CA ILE A 124 -7.86 -20.24 23.76
C ILE A 124 -9.00 -21.13 23.25
N PRO A 125 -9.16 -21.34 21.93
CA PRO A 125 -8.36 -20.79 20.83
C PRO A 125 -8.55 -19.28 20.64
N ALA A 126 -7.46 -18.60 20.29
CA ALA A 126 -7.43 -17.15 20.08
C ALA A 126 -6.88 -16.78 18.70
N LEU A 127 -7.30 -15.63 18.18
CA LEU A 127 -6.79 -15.09 16.92
C LEU A 127 -6.48 -13.60 17.06
N LEU A 128 -5.24 -13.24 16.75
CA LEU A 128 -4.76 -11.86 16.79
C LEU A 128 -4.41 -11.42 15.37
N ALA A 129 -4.74 -10.18 15.02
CA ALA A 129 -4.42 -9.60 13.73
C ALA A 129 -3.55 -8.35 13.90
N TYR A 130 -2.45 -8.34 13.14
CA TYR A 130 -1.48 -7.25 13.11
C TYR A 130 -1.37 -6.67 11.70
N ARG A 131 -1.11 -5.37 11.61
CA ARG A 131 -0.76 -4.67 10.38
C ARG A 131 0.29 -3.62 10.72
N GLY A 132 1.43 -3.63 10.03
CA GLY A 132 2.51 -2.67 10.30
C GLY A 132 3.08 -2.70 11.72
N GLY A 133 3.09 -3.88 12.36
CA GLY A 133 3.55 -4.04 13.74
C GLY A 133 2.50 -3.74 14.82
N GLU A 134 1.36 -3.14 14.45
CA GLU A 134 0.30 -2.79 15.40
C GLU A 134 -0.81 -3.85 15.40
N LYS A 135 -1.25 -4.25 16.60
CA LYS A 135 -2.41 -5.12 16.78
C LYS A 135 -3.69 -4.30 16.59
N PHE A 136 -4.51 -4.66 15.61
CA PHE A 136 -5.79 -3.96 15.36
C PHE A 136 -7.04 -4.81 15.67
N ALA A 137 -6.91 -6.14 15.73
CA ALA A 137 -8.00 -7.02 16.15
C ALA A 137 -7.48 -8.16 17.04
N GLY A 138 -8.31 -8.59 17.99
CA GLY A 138 -8.02 -9.70 18.89
C GLY A 138 -9.31 -10.40 19.31
N LEU A 139 -9.38 -11.69 19.02
CA LEU A 139 -10.57 -12.53 19.15
C LEU A 139 -10.24 -13.61 20.17
N VAL A 140 -10.62 -13.38 21.42
CA VAL A 140 -10.15 -14.14 22.58
C VAL A 140 -11.34 -14.43 23.52
N PRO A 141 -11.84 -15.68 23.56
CA PRO A 141 -11.61 -16.76 22.59
C PRO A 141 -12.35 -16.50 21.27
N ILE A 142 -11.82 -17.01 20.16
CA ILE A 142 -12.40 -16.85 18.82
C ILE A 142 -13.81 -17.46 18.69
N ILE A 143 -14.12 -18.48 19.50
CA ILE A 143 -15.41 -19.17 19.48
C ILE A 143 -16.59 -18.26 19.84
N ASN A 144 -16.37 -17.23 20.66
CA ASN A 144 -17.43 -16.28 21.04
C ASN A 144 -17.87 -15.38 19.87
N GLU A 145 -17.10 -15.38 18.79
CA GLU A 145 -17.35 -14.56 17.60
C GLU A 145 -18.02 -15.35 16.48
N ILE A 146 -18.06 -16.68 16.61
CA ILE A 146 -18.80 -17.55 15.70
C ILE A 146 -20.26 -17.57 16.16
N PRO A 147 -21.23 -17.32 15.26
CA PRO A 147 -22.64 -17.38 15.63
C PRO A 147 -23.03 -18.76 16.18
N ASP A 148 -23.82 -18.80 17.25
CA ASP A 148 -24.27 -20.05 17.91
C ASP A 148 -25.09 -20.96 16.98
N ASP A 149 -25.69 -20.39 15.92
CA ASP A 149 -26.49 -21.08 14.92
C ASP A 149 -25.69 -21.55 13.69
N ALA A 150 -24.38 -21.25 13.65
CA ALA A 150 -23.52 -21.58 12.52
C ALA A 150 -22.55 -22.72 12.84
N ASP A 151 -22.43 -23.67 11.91
CA ASP A 151 -21.41 -24.70 12.00
C ASP A 151 -20.01 -24.10 11.79
N LEU A 152 -19.02 -24.67 12.49
CA LEU A 152 -17.62 -24.35 12.30
C LEU A 152 -17.16 -24.87 10.92
N SER A 153 -17.09 -23.95 9.96
CA SER A 153 -16.62 -24.20 8.60
C SER A 153 -15.59 -23.16 8.17
N ASP A 154 -14.85 -23.45 7.10
CA ASP A 154 -13.90 -22.53 6.49
C ASP A 154 -14.60 -21.25 6.00
N THR A 155 -15.84 -21.36 5.53
CA THR A 155 -16.64 -20.24 5.02
C THR A 155 -17.18 -19.37 6.16
N THR A 156 -17.66 -19.99 7.24
CA THR A 156 -18.09 -19.27 8.45
C THR A 156 -16.93 -18.46 9.02
N LEU A 157 -15.75 -19.09 9.15
CA LEU A 157 -14.55 -18.45 9.64
C LEU A 157 -14.06 -17.34 8.70
N GLU A 158 -14.13 -17.54 7.38
CA GLU A 158 -13.80 -16.49 6.41
C GLU A 158 -14.68 -15.25 6.58
N ASN A 159 -16.00 -15.44 6.65
CA ASN A 159 -16.96 -14.36 6.77
C ASN A 159 -16.77 -13.59 8.08
N MET A 160 -16.47 -14.32 9.16
CA MET A 160 -16.14 -13.75 10.45
C MET A 160 -14.86 -12.90 10.35
N LEU A 161 -13.77 -13.41 9.80
CA LEU A 161 -12.53 -12.64 9.62
C LEU A 161 -12.70 -11.41 8.71
N ARG A 162 -13.59 -11.47 7.71
CA ARG A 162 -13.95 -10.32 6.87
C ARG A 162 -14.73 -9.25 7.65
N ARG A 163 -15.66 -9.65 8.51
CA ARG A 163 -16.43 -8.73 9.36
C ARG A 163 -15.54 -7.92 10.30
N TRP A 164 -14.42 -8.51 10.71
CA TRP A 164 -13.39 -7.88 11.54
C TRP A 164 -12.32 -7.13 10.75
N ASP A 165 -12.48 -6.96 9.43
CA ASP A 165 -11.49 -6.34 8.51
C ASP A 165 -10.10 -7.00 8.55
N ILE A 166 -10.02 -8.26 8.99
CA ILE A 166 -8.76 -9.03 9.04
C ILE A 166 -8.39 -9.51 7.64
N LEU A 167 -9.36 -10.03 6.90
CA LEU A 167 -9.19 -10.42 5.51
C LEU A 167 -9.63 -9.29 4.59
N ALA A 168 -8.73 -8.86 3.70
CA ALA A 168 -9.08 -7.88 2.68
C ALA A 168 -10.20 -8.43 1.77
N LEU A 169 -11.10 -7.53 1.36
CA LEU A 169 -11.87 -7.73 0.14
C LEU A 169 -10.86 -7.78 -1.00
N VAL A 170 -10.59 -8.98 -1.51
CA VAL A 170 -9.74 -9.15 -2.69
C VAL A 170 -10.44 -8.42 -3.82
N ASP A 171 -10.00 -7.20 -4.13
CA ASP A 171 -10.32 -6.61 -5.42
C ASP A 171 -9.54 -7.42 -6.47
N MET A 172 -10.22 -8.41 -7.05
CA MET A 172 -9.69 -9.23 -8.13
C MET A 172 -9.53 -8.43 -9.44
N ARG A 173 -9.76 -7.11 -9.45
CA ARG A 173 -9.70 -6.29 -10.65
C ARG A 173 -8.36 -5.57 -10.82
N GLU A 174 -7.32 -6.33 -11.10
CA GLU A 174 -6.21 -5.83 -11.94
C GLU A 174 -5.42 -6.98 -12.60
N ARG A 175 -6.14 -8.02 -13.03
CA ARG A 175 -5.59 -9.12 -13.83
C ARG A 175 -6.22 -9.18 -15.22
N THR A 176 -6.35 -8.02 -15.86
CA THR A 176 -6.64 -7.93 -17.29
C THR A 176 -5.82 -6.80 -17.92
N SER A 177 -4.76 -7.19 -18.64
CA SER A 177 -4.34 -6.55 -19.89
C SER A 177 -3.71 -5.15 -19.85
N ASP A 178 -2.46 -5.05 -19.35
CA ASP A 178 -1.52 -4.08 -19.92
C ASP A 178 -0.69 -4.77 -21.01
N THR A 179 -1.34 -5.00 -22.15
CA THR A 179 -0.68 -5.18 -23.44
C THR A 179 -1.32 -4.19 -24.42
N ALA A 180 -1.05 -2.92 -24.19
CA ALA A 180 -1.18 -1.88 -25.20
C ALA A 180 0.22 -1.52 -25.66
N ILE A 181 0.72 -2.31 -26.61
CA ILE A 181 1.85 -1.95 -27.45
C ILE A 181 1.49 -0.65 -28.16
N THR A 182 2.41 0.31 -28.07
CA THR A 182 2.47 1.52 -28.86
C THR A 182 2.16 1.25 -30.33
N ARG A 183 1.05 1.80 -30.83
CA ARG A 183 0.91 2.14 -32.25
C ARG A 183 0.72 3.63 -32.37
N THR A 184 1.78 4.26 -32.85
CA THR A 184 1.80 5.56 -33.51
C THR A 184 0.63 5.70 -34.48
N SER A 185 -0.21 6.71 -34.29
CA SER A 185 -0.65 7.59 -35.38
C SER A 185 -1.49 8.75 -34.83
N ALA A 186 -1.00 9.96 -35.09
CA ALA A 186 -1.68 11.23 -35.30
C ALA A 186 -3.11 11.40 -34.73
N SER A 187 -3.32 12.43 -33.90
CA SER A 187 -3.92 13.69 -34.39
C SER A 187 -4.29 14.64 -33.25
N CYS A 188 -3.94 15.91 -33.48
CA CYS A 188 -4.61 17.12 -33.02
C CYS A 188 -4.75 17.42 -31.51
N VAL A 189 -3.82 18.26 -31.07
CA VAL A 189 -3.95 19.27 -30.02
C VAL A 189 -5.32 19.95 -30.03
N ARG A 190 -6.01 19.99 -28.89
CA ARG A 190 -6.85 21.14 -28.50
C ARG A 190 -6.69 21.44 -27.02
N PHE A 191 -5.85 22.43 -26.75
CA PHE A 191 -5.92 23.26 -25.56
C PHE A 191 -7.25 24.03 -25.60
N THR A 192 -8.15 23.79 -24.66
CA THR A 192 -9.21 24.75 -24.32
C THR A 192 -8.86 25.38 -22.99
N THR A 193 -8.32 26.58 -23.07
CA THR A 193 -8.15 27.53 -21.96
C THR A 193 -9.52 27.85 -21.36
N LEU A 194 -9.73 27.52 -20.09
CA LEU A 194 -10.90 27.94 -19.33
C LEU A 194 -10.65 29.34 -18.77
N THR A 195 -11.25 30.36 -19.40
CA THR A 195 -11.24 31.74 -18.93
C THR A 195 -12.24 31.89 -17.78
N VAL A 196 -11.76 32.21 -16.58
CA VAL A 196 -12.59 32.57 -15.43
C VAL A 196 -12.81 34.08 -15.45
N HIS A 197 -14.03 34.53 -15.73
CA HIS A 197 -14.43 35.93 -15.55
C HIS A 197 -15.04 36.12 -14.16
N ALA A 198 -14.40 36.97 -13.36
CA ALA A 198 -14.97 37.51 -12.14
C ALA A 198 -15.91 38.69 -12.48
N THR A 199 -17.14 38.65 -11.96
CA THR A 199 -18.02 39.83 -11.89
C THR A 199 -18.61 39.92 -10.49
N THR A 200 -18.20 40.96 -9.77
CA THR A 200 -18.82 41.48 -8.54
C THR A 200 -20.11 42.22 -8.85
N SER A 201 -21.19 41.99 -8.08
CA SER A 201 -22.26 43.01 -7.86
C SER A 201 -23.24 42.58 -6.76
N THR A 202 -23.02 43.12 -5.56
CA THR A 202 -23.94 43.74 -4.55
C THR A 202 -25.39 43.28 -4.28
N PRO A 203 -25.91 43.57 -3.07
CA PRO A 203 -27.00 42.83 -2.41
C PRO A 203 -28.38 43.50 -2.54
N ALA A 204 -29.44 42.73 -2.26
CA ALA A 204 -30.80 43.26 -2.08
C ALA A 204 -31.43 42.74 -0.78
N THR A 205 -32.06 43.69 -0.09
CA THR A 205 -32.59 43.65 1.27
C THR A 205 -34.11 43.41 1.25
N PHE A 206 -34.60 42.81 2.34
CA PHE A 206 -35.90 43.04 2.98
C PHE A 206 -37.14 42.23 2.54
N GLY A 207 -37.81 41.68 3.55
CA GLY A 207 -39.10 41.02 3.43
C GLY A 207 -39.54 40.35 4.74
N SER A 208 -39.73 41.14 5.79
CA SER A 208 -40.37 40.75 7.05
C SER A 208 -41.86 40.42 6.81
N HIS A 209 -42.43 39.45 7.53
CA HIS A 209 -43.50 39.67 8.53
C HIS A 209 -44.36 38.41 8.81
N TYR A 210 -44.35 37.97 10.09
CA TYR A 210 -45.48 37.51 10.95
C TYR A 210 -46.34 36.30 10.45
N LEU A 211 -46.86 35.33 11.22
CA LEU A 211 -47.21 35.23 12.64
C LEU A 211 -47.80 33.81 12.91
N THR A 212 -47.73 33.35 14.17
CA THR A 212 -48.82 32.69 14.96
C THR A 212 -48.62 31.24 15.47
N SER A 213 -48.55 31.18 16.81
CA SER A 213 -49.07 30.22 17.81
C SER A 213 -48.51 28.79 18.01
N LEU A 214 -47.77 28.62 19.13
CA LEU A 214 -48.20 28.14 20.48
C LEU A 214 -48.94 26.79 20.66
N PRO A 215 -48.93 26.17 21.87
CA PRO A 215 -48.15 24.95 22.16
C PRO A 215 -49.03 23.78 22.65
N SER A 216 -48.44 22.59 22.90
CA SER A 216 -49.12 21.57 23.72
C SER A 216 -48.18 20.65 24.51
N THR A 217 -48.25 20.88 25.82
CA THR A 217 -48.39 19.94 26.96
C THR A 217 -47.40 18.80 27.25
N LYS A 218 -46.83 18.96 28.46
CA LYS A 218 -46.33 17.98 29.43
C LYS A 218 -47.09 16.64 29.46
N ARG A 219 -46.35 15.55 29.73
CA ARG A 219 -46.55 14.71 30.92
C ARG A 219 -45.35 13.77 31.19
N PRO A 220 -44.82 13.71 32.42
CA PRO A 220 -44.19 12.52 32.96
C PRO A 220 -45.20 11.78 33.86
N THR A 221 -45.09 10.46 33.95
CA THR A 221 -45.77 9.67 34.98
C THR A 221 -44.76 8.76 35.65
N HIS A 222 -44.64 8.96 36.96
CA HIS A 222 -44.35 7.94 37.95
C HIS A 222 -45.69 7.54 38.60
#